data_AF-A0A9X1U4T5-F1
#
_entry.id   AF-A0A9X1U4T5-F1
#
_cell.length_a   1.000
_cell.length_b   1.000
_cell.length_c   1.000
_cell.angle_alpha   90.00
_cell.angle_beta   90.00
_cell.angle_gamma   90.00
#
_symmetry.space_group_name_H-M   'P 1'
#
loop_
_entity.id
_entity.type
_entity.pdbx_description
1 polymer ?
#
loop_
_entity_poly.entity_id
_entity_poly.type
_entity_poly.pdbx_seq_one_letter_code
_entity_poly.pdbx_strand_id
1 'polypeptide(L)'
;DISNLETLTFLALNPDGRTLEYTDEDGVVTSIDLGAVIDAFETLTTIVDNNDGTFTYTDEDGGTTTIDISNLETLTFLALNPDGRTLEYTDEDGVVTSIDLGAVIDA
;
A
#
# COMPACT_ATOMS: atom_id res chain seq x y z
N ASP A 1 25.77 40.34 28.84
CA ASP A 1 24.56 41.02 28.40
C ASP A 1 23.54 39.94 28.11
N ILE A 2 22.44 39.91 28.86
CA ILE A 2 21.38 38.89 28.70
C ILE A 2 20.20 39.42 27.89
N SER A 3 20.29 40.66 27.41
CA SER A 3 19.22 41.37 26.69
C SER A 3 18.92 40.77 25.31
N ASN A 4 19.66 39.74 24.90
CA ASN A 4 19.51 39.02 23.64
C ASN A 4 19.05 37.57 23.86
N LEU A 5 18.66 37.21 25.08
CA LEU A 5 17.99 35.93 25.35
C LEU A 5 16.49 36.14 25.11
N GLU A 6 16.07 35.85 23.89
CA GLU A 6 14.67 35.81 23.48
C GLU A 6 13.98 34.61 24.16
N THR A 7 12.73 34.79 24.60
CA THR A 7 11.97 33.72 25.28
C THR A 7 10.64 33.51 24.60
N LEU A 8 10.34 32.26 24.26
CA LEU A 8 9.05 31.88 23.70
C LEU A 8 7.90 32.16 24.68
N THR A 9 7.02 33.10 24.33
CA THR A 9 5.90 33.51 25.20
C THR A 9 4.66 32.64 24.98
N PHE A 10 4.41 32.19 23.75
CA PHE A 10 3.29 31.28 23.44
C PHE A 10 3.53 30.48 22.15
N LEU A 11 3.25 29.17 22.17
CA LEU A 11 3.20 28.31 20.98
C LEU A 11 1.95 27.44 21.08
N ALA A 12 1.02 27.59 20.14
CA ALA A 12 -0.20 26.79 20.12
C ALA A 12 -0.66 26.47 18.71
N LEU A 13 -1.32 25.33 18.58
CA LEU A 13 -2.07 25.00 17.38
C LEU A 13 -3.35 25.83 17.36
N ASN A 14 -3.60 26.50 16.24
CA ASN A 14 -4.83 27.25 16.04
C ASN A 14 -6.06 26.34 16.06
N PRO A 15 -7.26 26.88 16.37
CA PRO A 15 -8.50 26.12 16.30
C PRO A 15 -8.83 25.55 14.91
N ASP A 16 -8.17 26.05 13.86
CA ASP A 16 -8.25 25.51 12.50
C ASP A 16 -7.59 24.13 12.35
N GLY A 17 -6.78 23.71 13.33
CA GLY A 17 -6.06 22.44 13.34
C GLY A 17 -4.94 22.33 12.31
N ARG A 18 -4.60 23.41 11.60
CA ARG A 18 -3.65 23.42 10.47
C ARG A 18 -2.54 24.44 10.62
N THR A 19 -2.72 25.47 11.43
CA THR A 19 -1.73 26.53 11.59
C THR A 19 -1.16 26.50 13.00
N LEU A 20 0.16 26.46 13.12
CA LEU A 20 0.83 26.68 14.41
C LEU A 20 1.14 28.18 14.54
N GLU A 21 0.72 28.78 15.64
CA GLU A 21 1.05 30.18 15.96
C GLU A 21 2.09 30.24 17.07
N TYR A 22 3.17 30.94 16.76
CA TYR A 22 4.22 31.35 17.69
C TYR A 22 4.03 32.83 18.00
N THR A 23 4.01 33.20 19.27
CA THR A 23 4.11 34.61 19.71
C THR A 23 5.42 34.81 20.47
N ASP A 24 6.25 35.74 19.99
CA ASP A 24 7.52 36.12 20.62
C ASP A 24 7.30 37.00 21.87
N GLU A 25 8.39 37.39 22.54
CA GLU A 25 8.37 38.28 23.69
C GLU A 25 7.97 39.73 23.36
N ASP A 26 8.06 40.14 22.10
CA ASP A 26 7.63 41.45 21.60
C ASP A 26 6.13 41.45 21.20
N GLY A 27 5.47 40.29 21.28
CA GLY A 27 4.06 40.09 20.94
C GLY A 27 3.79 39.92 19.45
N VAL A 28 4.82 39.70 18.63
CA VAL A 28 4.68 39.42 17.19
C VAL A 28 4.28 37.97 16.98
N VAL A 29 3.27 37.77 16.15
CA VAL A 29 2.78 36.42 15.79
C VAL A 29 3.43 35.96 14.49
N THR A 30 4.05 34.78 14.53
CA THR A 30 4.47 34.04 13.36
C THR A 30 3.56 32.84 13.17
N SER A 31 2.98 32.72 11.97
CA SER A 31 2.15 31.59 11.58
C SER A 31 2.98 30.60 10.77
N ILE A 32 2.89 29.33 11.12
CA ILE A 32 3.47 28.20 10.39
C ILE A 32 2.31 27.36 9.87
N ASP A 33 2.11 27.36 8.56
CA ASP A 33 1.11 26.52 7.91
C ASP A 33 1.59 25.07 7.87
N LEU A 34 1.00 24.22 8.73
CA LEU A 34 1.34 22.80 8.79
C LEU A 34 0.84 22.04 7.56
N GLY A 35 -0.14 22.57 6.82
CA GLY A 35 -0.56 22.00 5.54
C GLY A 35 0.57 22.04 4.52
N ALA A 36 1.18 23.21 4.33
CA ALA A 36 2.34 23.35 3.45
C ALA A 36 3.53 22.49 3.89
N VAL A 37 3.74 22.32 5.21
CA VAL A 37 4.78 21.43 5.73
C VAL A 37 4.44 19.96 5.42
N ILE A 38 3.22 19.52 5.68
CA ILE A 38 2.77 18.15 5.40
C ILE A 38 2.89 17.87 3.91
N ASP A 39 2.38 18.74 3.04
CA ASP A 39 2.45 18.58 1.59
C ASP A 39 3.90 18.48 1.09
N ALA A 40 4.84 19.17 1.74
CA ALA A 40 6.27 19.13 1.38
C ALA A 40 6.97 17.82 1.77
N PHE A 41 6.39 17.04 2.69
CA PHE A 41 6.96 15.78 3.20
C PHE A 41 6.05 14.57 3.01
N GLU A 42 4.83 14.76 2.47
CA GLU A 42 3.94 13.68 2.09
C GLU A 42 4.52 12.95 0.88
N THR A 43 4.61 11.62 0.98
CA THR A 43 5.00 10.75 -0.11
C THR A 43 3.75 10.26 -0.83
N LEU A 44 3.58 10.62 -2.11
CA LEU A 44 2.49 10.10 -2.93
C LEU A 44 2.98 8.90 -3.73
N THR A 45 2.35 7.74 -3.52
CA THR A 45 2.58 6.54 -4.34
C THR A 45 1.30 6.16 -5.06
N THR A 46 1.41 5.50 -6.21
CA THR A 46 0.24 5.00 -6.95
C THR A 46 0.37 3.54 -7.32
N ILE A 47 -0.78 2.85 -7.43
CA ILE A 47 -0.89 1.53 -8.05
C ILE A 47 -1.99 1.65 -9.11
N VAL A 48 -1.63 1.31 -10.35
CA VAL A 48 -2.53 1.34 -11.50
C VAL A 48 -2.65 -0.07 -12.08
N ASP A 49 -3.88 -0.52 -12.32
CA ASP A 49 -4.17 -1.74 -13.07
C ASP A 49 -3.99 -1.47 -14.58
N ASN A 50 -3.17 -2.29 -15.23
CA ASN A 50 -2.89 -2.16 -16.67
C ASN A 50 -3.89 -2.96 -17.53
N ASN A 51 -4.83 -3.68 -16.92
CA ASN A 51 -5.84 -4.54 -17.56
C ASN A 51 -5.25 -5.69 -18.41
N ASP A 52 -4.01 -6.09 -18.14
CA ASP A 52 -3.30 -7.15 -18.87
C ASP A 52 -2.66 -8.20 -17.92
N GLY A 53 -3.10 -8.24 -16.66
CA GLY A 53 -2.50 -9.10 -15.64
C GLY A 53 -1.25 -8.49 -14.98
N THR A 54 -0.98 -7.21 -15.22
CA THR A 54 0.07 -6.47 -14.52
C THR A 54 -0.47 -5.23 -13.82
N PHE A 55 0.23 -4.81 -12.76
CA PHE A 55 0.03 -3.52 -12.10
C PHE A 55 1.30 -2.68 -12.21
N THR A 56 1.14 -1.37 -12.34
CA THR A 56 2.24 -0.41 -12.24
C THR A 56 2.21 0.26 -10.87
N TYR A 57 3.18 -0.03 -10.02
CA TYR A 57 3.47 0.75 -8.82
C TYR A 57 4.40 1.91 -9.18
N THR A 58 4.05 3.13 -8.78
CA THR A 58 4.92 4.30 -8.87
C THR A 58 5.25 4.78 -7.45
N ASP A 59 6.54 4.83 -7.12
CA ASP A 59 7.04 5.33 -5.84
C ASP A 59 7.04 6.87 -5.77
N GLU A 60 7.37 7.40 -4.60
CA GLU A 60 7.43 8.83 -4.33
C GLU A 60 8.51 9.60 -5.09
N ASP A 61 9.52 8.90 -5.61
CA ASP A 61 10.59 9.46 -6.45
C ASP A 61 10.23 9.40 -7.95
N GLY A 62 9.04 8.88 -8.28
CA GLY A 62 8.58 8.66 -9.65
C GLY A 62 9.15 7.41 -10.32
N GLY A 63 9.86 6.57 -9.57
CA GLY A 63 10.32 5.26 -9.99
C GLY A 63 9.16 4.30 -10.17
N THR A 64 9.21 3.48 -11.21
CA THR A 64 8.14 2.52 -11.53
C THR A 64 8.58 1.09 -11.30
N THR A 65 7.73 0.29 -10.67
CA THR A 65 7.87 -1.16 -10.56
C THR A 65 6.66 -1.83 -11.21
N THR A 66 6.92 -2.71 -12.18
CA THR A 66 5.88 -3.60 -12.73
C THR A 66 5.71 -4.79 -11.81
N ILE A 67 4.48 -4.98 -11.33
CA ILE A 67 4.05 -6.16 -10.58
C ILE A 67 3.32 -7.04 -11.58
N ASP A 68 3.97 -8.13 -11.99
CA ASP A 68 3.42 -9.09 -12.93
C ASP A 68 2.78 -10.25 -12.16
N ILE A 69 1.47 -10.45 -12.39
CA ILE A 69 0.71 -11.57 -11.82
C ILE A 69 0.17 -12.51 -12.89
N SER A 70 0.64 -12.38 -14.14
CA SER A 70 0.13 -13.15 -15.27
C SER A 70 0.43 -14.65 -15.17
N ASN A 71 1.34 -15.04 -14.28
CA ASN A 71 1.76 -16.42 -14.05
C ASN A 71 1.23 -17.00 -12.73
N LEU A 72 0.36 -16.27 -12.01
CA LEU A 72 -0.26 -16.81 -10.81
C LEU A 72 -1.37 -17.77 -11.20
N GLU A 73 -1.14 -19.06 -10.97
CA GLU A 73 -2.17 -20.07 -11.16
C GLU A 73 -3.13 -20.13 -9.96
N THR A 74 -4.40 -20.35 -10.25
CA THR A 74 -5.46 -20.55 -9.26
C THR A 74 -6.23 -21.83 -9.53
N LEU A 75 -6.62 -22.54 -8.46
CA LEU A 75 -7.50 -23.69 -8.57
C LEU A 75 -8.94 -23.22 -8.75
N THR A 76 -9.52 -23.45 -9.94
CA THR A 76 -10.93 -23.15 -10.22
C THR A 76 -11.85 -24.22 -9.64
N PHE A 77 -11.44 -25.49 -9.73
CA PHE A 77 -12.25 -26.61 -9.29
C PHE A 77 -11.38 -27.74 -8.71
N LEU A 78 -11.89 -28.42 -7.68
CA LEU A 78 -11.31 -29.63 -7.12
C LEU A 78 -12.43 -30.57 -6.71
N ALA A 79 -12.47 -31.77 -7.29
CA ALA A 79 -13.43 -32.79 -6.89
C ALA A 79 -12.89 -34.20 -7.07
N LEU A 80 -13.44 -35.12 -6.27
CA LEU A 80 -13.31 -36.55 -6.51
C LEU A 80 -14.27 -36.93 -7.63
N ASN A 81 -13.78 -37.65 -8.63
CA ASN A 81 -14.60 -38.17 -9.70
C ASN A 81 -15.68 -39.14 -9.18
N PRO A 82 -16.78 -39.34 -9.92
CA PRO A 82 -17.83 -40.31 -9.57
C PRO A 82 -17.32 -41.75 -9.43
N ASP A 83 -16.14 -42.06 -9.98
CA ASP A 83 -15.46 -43.34 -9.82
C ASP A 83 -14.92 -43.58 -8.41
N GLY A 84 -14.85 -42.53 -7.58
CA GLY A 84 -14.34 -42.57 -6.21
C GLY A 84 -12.83 -42.81 -6.08
N ARG A 85 -12.08 -42.75 -7.19
CA ARG A 85 -10.65 -43.13 -7.25
C ARG A 85 -9.77 -42.05 -7.86
N THR A 86 -10.32 -41.16 -8.67
CA THR A 86 -9.54 -40.14 -9.36
C THR A 86 -9.88 -38.76 -8.79
N LEU A 87 -8.87 -38.03 -8.32
CA LEU A 87 -9.04 -36.62 -7.97
C LEU A 87 -8.77 -35.78 -9.21
N GLU A 88 -9.70 -34.91 -9.57
CA GLU A 88 -9.51 -33.93 -10.65
C GLU A 88 -9.48 -32.53 -10.08
N TYR A 89 -8.52 -31.75 -10.54
CA TYR A 89 -8.58 -30.31 -10.39
C TYR A 89 -8.51 -29.63 -11.75
N THR A 90 -9.15 -28.46 -11.83
CA THR A 90 -9.12 -27.59 -13.00
C THR A 90 -8.47 -26.28 -12.60
N ASP A 91 -7.44 -25.87 -13.32
CA ASP A 91 -6.79 -24.56 -13.14
C ASP A 91 -7.65 -23.41 -13.74
N GLU A 92 -7.13 -22.19 -13.73
CA GLU A 92 -7.76 -20.99 -14.29
C GLU A 92 -7.81 -20.99 -15.82
N ASP A 93 -6.90 -21.71 -16.46
CA ASP A 93 -6.86 -21.90 -17.91
C ASP A 93 -7.85 -22.99 -18.39
N GLY A 94 -8.52 -23.66 -17.45
CA GLY A 94 -9.48 -24.72 -17.72
C GLY A 94 -8.83 -26.07 -18.00
N VAL A 95 -7.54 -26.23 -17.75
CA VAL A 95 -6.82 -27.49 -17.91
C VAL A 95 -7.16 -28.38 -16.72
N VAL A 96 -7.56 -29.61 -17.03
CA VAL A 96 -7.87 -30.63 -16.02
C VAL A 96 -6.63 -31.47 -15.77
N THR A 97 -6.23 -31.56 -14.50
CA THR A 97 -5.22 -32.51 -14.04
C THR A 97 -5.88 -33.61 -13.23
N SER A 98 -5.65 -34.86 -13.65
CA SER A 98 -6.17 -36.06 -12.98
C SER A 98 -5.08 -36.73 -12.16
N ILE A 99 -5.37 -37.00 -10.90
CA ILE A 99 -4.51 -37.75 -9.97
C ILE A 99 -5.24 -39.05 -9.62
N ASP A 100 -4.72 -40.17 -10.13
CA ASP A 100 -5.23 -41.50 -9.79
C ASP A 100 -4.78 -41.88 -8.38
N LEU A 101 -5.71 -41.84 -7.43
CA LEU A 101 -5.43 -42.20 -6.04
C LEU A 101 -5.17 -43.70 -5.91
N GLY A 102 -5.74 -44.54 -6.78
CA GLY A 102 -5.53 -45.99 -6.77
C GLY A 102 -4.07 -46.37 -6.94
N ALA A 103 -3.33 -45.65 -7.79
CA ALA A 103 -1.90 -45.86 -8.00
C ALA A 103 -1.03 -45.49 -6.78
N VAL A 104 -1.53 -44.67 -5.86
CA VAL A 104 -0.81 -44.19 -4.68
C VAL A 104 -1.02 -45.10 -3.46
N ILE A 105 -2.15 -45.82 -3.41
CA ILE A 105 -2.55 -46.65 -2.26
C ILE A 105 -2.09 -48.12 -2.42
N ASP A 106 -1.74 -48.54 -3.64
CA ASP A 106 -1.27 -49.90 -3.96
C ASP A 106 0.27 -50.02 -4.01
N ALA A 107 1.00 -49.01 -3.51
CA ALA A 107 2.46 -48.94 -3.41
C ALA A 107 2.99 -49.19 -1.99
#